data_AF-A0A8M9PWN7-F1
#
_entry.id   AF-A0A8M9PWN7-F1
#
_cell.length_a   1.000
_cell.length_b   1.000
_cell.length_c   1.000
_cell.angle_alpha   90.00
_cell.angle_beta   90.00
_cell.angle_gamma   90.00
#
_symmetry.space_group_name_H-M   'P 1'
#
loop_
_entity.id
_entity.type
_entity.pdbx_description
1 polymer ?
#
loop_
_entity_poly.entity_id
_entity_poly.type
_entity_poly.pdbx_seq_one_letter_code
_entity_poly.pdbx_strand_id
1 'polypeptide(L)'
;MFPGLSPLVQALLGTLFTWALTAAGAALVFIFSSRQKRILDGSLGFAAGVMLAASYWSLLAPAIEMAEESGKYGDFAFLPVAVGFALGALFVYLADLMMPALVSVWMIFLFADHMQRSQYSQI
;
A
#
# COMPACT_ATOMS: atom_id res chain seq x y z
N MET A 1 -11.65 -27.17 5.40
CA MET A 1 -10.94 -28.07 4.47
C MET A 1 -11.99 -28.93 3.80
N PHE A 2 -12.02 -29.00 2.46
CA PHE A 2 -12.96 -29.87 1.76
C PHE A 2 -12.61 -31.34 2.07
N PRO A 3 -13.52 -32.15 2.64
CA PRO A 3 -13.24 -33.55 2.93
C PRO A 3 -12.94 -34.31 1.63
N GLY A 4 -11.80 -35.00 1.56
CA GLY A 4 -11.45 -35.91 0.46
C GLY A 4 -10.51 -35.36 -0.64
N LEU A 5 -10.25 -34.06 -0.69
CA LEU A 5 -9.27 -33.47 -1.62
C LEU A 5 -7.88 -33.42 -0.99
N SER A 6 -6.84 -33.83 -1.73
CA SER A 6 -5.46 -33.75 -1.22
C SER A 6 -5.08 -32.29 -0.89
N PRO A 7 -4.26 -32.04 0.15
CA PRO A 7 -3.81 -30.70 0.50
C PRO A 7 -3.20 -29.93 -0.68
N LEU A 8 -2.50 -30.64 -1.58
CA LEU A 8 -1.93 -30.07 -2.80
C LEU A 8 -3.00 -29.55 -3.77
N VAL A 9 -4.06 -30.32 -4.03
CA VAL A 9 -5.14 -29.87 -4.93
C VAL A 9 -5.89 -28.68 -4.33
N GLN A 10 -6.09 -28.67 -3.00
CA GLN A 10 -6.71 -27.52 -2.31
C GLN A 10 -5.84 -26.26 -2.44
N ALA A 11 -4.53 -26.38 -2.25
CA ALA A 11 -3.60 -25.27 -2.44
C ALA A 11 -3.61 -24.77 -3.89
N LEU A 12 -3.55 -25.68 -4.87
CA LEU A 12 -3.61 -25.32 -6.29
C LEU A 12 -4.90 -24.58 -6.65
N LEU A 13 -6.06 -25.09 -6.22
CA LEU A 13 -7.35 -24.42 -6.43
C LEU A 13 -7.39 -23.05 -5.77
N GLY A 14 -6.89 -22.92 -4.54
CA GLY A 14 -6.80 -21.64 -3.83
C GLY A 14 -5.92 -20.62 -4.56
N THR A 15 -4.74 -21.05 -5.04
CA THR A 15 -3.82 -20.18 -5.79
C THR A 15 -4.34 -19.80 -7.18
N LEU A 16 -4.97 -20.73 -7.90
CA LEU A 16 -5.56 -20.43 -9.20
C LEU A 16 -6.76 -19.49 -9.05
N PHE A 17 -7.51 -19.61 -7.97
CA PHE A 17 -8.61 -18.70 -7.67
C PHE A 17 -8.11 -17.27 -7.41
N THR A 18 -7.09 -17.09 -6.57
CA THR A 18 -6.53 -15.75 -6.32
C THR A 18 -5.93 -15.14 -7.58
N TRP A 19 -5.20 -15.94 -8.38
CA TRP A 19 -4.67 -15.50 -9.68
C TRP A 19 -5.77 -15.16 -10.69
N ALA A 20 -6.87 -15.91 -10.73
CA ALA A 20 -7.99 -15.62 -11.62
C ALA A 20 -8.66 -14.28 -11.27
N LEU A 21 -8.79 -13.96 -9.98
CA LEU A 21 -9.27 -12.64 -9.55
C LEU A 21 -8.30 -11.52 -9.96
N THR A 22 -6.99 -11.73 -9.85
CA THR A 22 -5.98 -10.77 -10.34
C THR A 22 -6.08 -10.58 -11.85
N ALA A 23 -6.20 -11.68 -12.61
CA ALA A 23 -6.35 -11.64 -14.07
C ALA A 23 -7.65 -10.93 -14.49
N ALA A 24 -8.76 -11.20 -13.78
CA ALA A 24 -10.04 -10.53 -14.01
C ALA A 24 -9.95 -9.02 -13.75
N GLY A 25 -9.29 -8.62 -12.66
CA GLY A 25 -9.02 -7.20 -12.37
C GLY A 25 -8.16 -6.52 -13.42
N ALA A 26 -7.09 -7.18 -13.89
CA ALA A 26 -6.22 -6.67 -14.94
C ALA A 26 -6.91 -6.59 -16.31
N ALA A 27 -7.83 -7.51 -16.62
CA ALA A 27 -8.58 -7.52 -17.87
C ALA A 27 -9.44 -6.26 -18.06
N LEU A 28 -9.84 -5.59 -16.97
CA LEU A 28 -10.57 -4.32 -17.01
C LEU A 28 -9.80 -3.23 -17.77
N VAL A 29 -8.47 -3.29 -17.80
CA VAL A 29 -7.61 -2.35 -18.54
C VAL A 29 -7.90 -2.36 -20.04
N PHE A 30 -8.35 -3.47 -20.63
CA PHE A 30 -8.70 -3.52 -22.05
C PHE A 30 -10.04 -2.83 -22.37
N ILE A 31 -10.94 -2.73 -21.40
CA ILE A 31 -12.25 -2.09 -21.56
C ILE A 31 -12.12 -0.57 -21.40
N PHE A 32 -11.25 -0.11 -20.50
CA PHE A 32 -11.11 1.31 -20.18
C PHE A 32 -9.97 1.97 -20.96
N SER A 33 -10.29 2.96 -21.78
CA SER A 33 -9.26 3.78 -22.45
C SER A 33 -8.57 4.71 -21.44
N SER A 34 -7.23 4.68 -21.40
CA SER A 34 -6.36 5.49 -20.51
C SER A 34 -6.59 7.01 -20.55
N ARG A 35 -7.39 7.53 -21.47
CA ARG A 35 -7.57 8.97 -21.70
C ARG A 35 -8.42 9.65 -20.62
N GLN A 36 -9.21 8.92 -19.83
CA GLN A 36 -10.13 9.53 -18.88
C GLN A 36 -9.54 9.57 -17.47
N LYS A 37 -8.99 10.73 -17.07
CA LYS A 37 -8.45 10.99 -15.71
C LYS A 37 -9.38 10.50 -14.58
N ARG A 38 -10.70 10.65 -14.74
CA ARG A 38 -11.69 10.17 -13.76
C ARG A 38 -11.62 8.66 -13.49
N ILE A 39 -11.33 7.85 -14.51
CA ILE A 39 -11.18 6.39 -14.36
C ILE A 39 -9.89 6.10 -13.61
N LEU A 40 -8.81 6.83 -13.92
CA LEU A 40 -7.55 6.69 -13.20
C LEU A 40 -7.72 7.06 -11.72
N ASP A 41 -8.32 8.21 -11.42
CA ASP A 41 -8.59 8.63 -10.04
C ASP A 41 -9.50 7.63 -9.30
N GLY A 42 -10.52 7.10 -9.98
CA GLY A 42 -11.37 6.03 -9.45
C GLY A 42 -10.59 4.73 -9.17
N SER A 43 -9.67 4.36 -10.04
CA SER A 43 -8.82 3.16 -9.87
C SER A 43 -7.83 3.32 -8.71
N LEU A 44 -7.26 4.51 -8.53
CA LEU A 44 -6.39 4.85 -7.40
C LEU A 44 -7.19 4.81 -6.08
N GLY A 45 -8.41 5.35 -6.07
CA GLY A 45 -9.32 5.26 -4.94
C GLY A 45 -9.71 3.81 -4.61
N PHE A 46 -9.98 2.99 -5.62
CA PHE A 46 -10.25 1.56 -5.43
C PHE A 46 -9.04 0.82 -4.83
N ALA A 47 -7.84 1.07 -5.36
CA ALA A 47 -6.60 0.48 -4.83
C ALA A 47 -6.36 0.88 -3.37
N ALA A 48 -6.52 2.17 -3.04
CA ALA A 48 -6.44 2.66 -1.67
C ALA A 48 -7.49 1.99 -0.77
N GLY A 49 -8.73 1.82 -1.25
CA GLY A 49 -9.80 1.13 -0.51
C GLY A 49 -9.47 -0.33 -0.19
N VAL A 50 -8.97 -1.10 -1.16
CA VAL A 50 -8.56 -2.51 -0.95
C VAL A 50 -7.40 -2.59 0.05
N MET A 51 -6.44 -1.67 -0.04
CA MET A 51 -5.32 -1.57 0.90
C MET A 51 -5.79 -1.27 2.34
N LEU A 52 -6.76 -0.37 2.50
CA LEU A 52 -7.37 -0.07 3.80
C LEU A 52 -8.14 -1.26 4.36
N ALA A 53 -8.91 -1.97 3.53
CA ALA A 53 -9.65 -3.15 3.96
C ALA A 53 -8.71 -4.26 4.46
N ALA A 54 -7.61 -4.53 3.75
CA ALA A 54 -6.60 -5.51 4.19
C ALA A 54 -5.95 -5.10 5.52
N SER A 55 -5.65 -3.80 5.67
CA SER A 55 -5.06 -3.25 6.90
C SER A 55 -6.05 -3.33 8.08
N TYR A 56 -7.35 -3.20 7.83
CA TYR A 56 -8.36 -3.29 8.89
C TYR A 56 -8.36 -4.66 9.57
N TRP A 57 -8.51 -5.73 8.79
CA TRP A 57 -8.57 -7.09 9.35
C TRP A 57 -7.26 -7.52 10.00
N SER A 58 -6.13 -7.10 9.43
CA SER A 58 -4.82 -7.55 9.91
C SER A 58 -4.25 -6.70 11.05
N LEU A 59 -4.65 -5.43 11.18
CA LEU A 59 -4.05 -4.50 12.14
C LEU A 59 -5.08 -3.79 13.01
N LEU A 60 -6.14 -3.20 12.43
CA LEU A 60 -7.08 -2.39 13.20
C LEU A 60 -7.99 -3.26 14.09
N ALA A 61 -8.49 -4.38 13.59
CA ALA A 61 -9.29 -5.32 14.38
C ALA A 61 -8.52 -5.82 15.62
N PRO A 62 -7.30 -6.40 15.49
CA PRO A 62 -6.53 -6.79 16.67
C PRO A 62 -6.10 -5.61 17.54
N ALA A 63 -5.86 -4.42 16.96
CA ALA A 63 -5.53 -3.23 17.77
C ALA A 63 -6.72 -2.75 18.62
N ILE A 64 -7.96 -2.87 18.13
CA ILE A 64 -9.17 -2.55 18.90
C ILE A 64 -9.33 -3.53 20.05
N GLU A 65 -9.17 -4.83 19.80
CA GLU A 65 -9.23 -5.88 20.82
C GLU A 65 -8.19 -5.63 21.94
N MET A 66 -6.94 -5.33 21.56
CA MET A 66 -5.89 -4.95 22.53
C MET A 66 -6.22 -3.66 23.30
N ALA A 67 -6.92 -2.70 22.69
CA ALA A 67 -7.33 -1.47 23.34
C ALA A 67 -8.50 -1.68 24.31
N GLU A 68 -9.44 -2.58 24.00
CA GLU A 68 -10.51 -3.00 24.91
C GLU A 68 -9.94 -3.74 26.13
N GLU A 69 -9.03 -4.70 25.91
CA GLU A 69 -8.34 -5.45 26.97
C GLU A 69 -7.53 -4.55 27.92
N SER A 70 -6.99 -3.44 27.40
CA SER A 70 -6.21 -2.51 28.23
C SER A 70 -7.04 -1.83 29.34
N GLY A 71 -8.38 -1.93 29.29
CA GLY A 71 -9.30 -1.46 30.33
C GLY A 71 -9.37 0.06 30.52
N LYS A 72 -8.48 0.85 29.89
CA LYS A 72 -8.46 2.31 29.99
C LYS A 72 -9.53 3.00 29.16
N TYR A 73 -10.05 2.35 28.12
CA TYR A 73 -10.89 2.99 27.11
C TYR A 73 -12.27 2.35 26.93
N GLY A 74 -12.56 1.18 27.52
CA GLY A 74 -13.88 0.53 27.46
C GLY A 74 -14.48 0.54 26.04
N ASP A 75 -15.73 0.96 25.92
CA ASP A 75 -16.47 1.09 24.64
C ASP A 75 -15.84 2.09 23.65
N PHE A 76 -14.91 2.95 24.10
CA PHE A 76 -14.19 3.91 23.26
C PHE A 76 -12.83 3.39 22.77
N ALA A 77 -12.58 2.08 22.80
CA ALA A 77 -11.35 1.48 22.29
C ALA A 77 -11.05 1.80 20.80
N PHE A 78 -12.07 2.10 20.00
CA PHE A 78 -11.88 2.57 18.62
C PHE A 78 -11.15 3.93 18.54
N LEU A 79 -11.27 4.79 19.57
CA LEU A 79 -10.71 6.13 19.57
C LEU A 79 -9.17 6.14 19.55
N PRO A 80 -8.45 5.46 20.48
CA PRO A 80 -6.99 5.41 20.42
C PRO A 80 -6.48 4.76 19.14
N VAL A 81 -7.17 3.74 18.62
CA VAL A 81 -6.80 3.08 17.36
C VAL A 81 -6.98 4.03 16.18
N ALA A 82 -8.09 4.76 16.10
CA ALA A 82 -8.33 5.76 15.07
C ALA A 82 -7.33 6.92 15.13
N VAL A 83 -6.99 7.39 16.33
CA VAL A 83 -5.95 8.42 16.54
C VAL A 83 -4.59 7.91 16.07
N GLY A 84 -4.23 6.67 16.44
CA GLY A 84 -2.98 6.04 15.99
C GLY A 84 -2.92 5.88 14.47
N PHE A 85 -4.02 5.44 13.85
CA PHE A 85 -4.14 5.32 12.41
C PHE A 85 -4.02 6.69 11.70
N ALA A 86 -4.68 7.73 12.23
CA ALA A 86 -4.60 9.09 11.69
C ALA A 86 -3.20 9.70 11.83
N LEU A 87 -2.51 9.45 12.95
CA LEU A 87 -1.11 9.85 13.12
C LEU A 87 -0.19 9.13 12.13
N GLY A 88 -0.44 7.84 11.86
CA GLY A 88 0.28 7.10 10.82
C GLY A 88 0.05 7.68 9.43
N ALA A 89 -1.19 8.04 9.09
CA ALA A 89 -1.53 8.70 7.83
C ALA A 89 -0.85 10.08 7.71
N LEU A 90 -0.85 10.87 8.79
CA LEU A 90 -0.14 12.15 8.86
C LEU A 90 1.37 11.97 8.66
N PHE A 91 1.96 10.94 9.26
CA PHE A 91 3.37 10.61 9.08
C PHE A 91 3.70 10.29 7.62
N VAL A 92 2.90 9.47 6.95
CA VAL A 92 3.07 9.17 5.52
C VAL A 92 2.93 10.42 4.66
N TYR A 93 1.96 11.29 4.99
CA TYR A 93 1.80 12.58 4.30
C TYR A 93 3.02 13.51 4.45
N LEU A 94 3.57 13.61 5.67
CA LEU A 94 4.80 14.38 5.91
C LEU A 94 5.99 13.77 5.18
N ALA A 95 6.11 12.44 5.13
CA ALA A 95 7.15 11.76 4.38
C ALA A 95 7.05 12.06 2.88
N ASP A 96 5.84 12.03 2.31
CA ASP A 96 5.59 12.40 0.91
C ASP A 96 5.98 13.86 0.61
N LEU A 97 5.78 14.78 1.57
CA LEU A 97 6.23 16.16 1.45
C LEU A 97 7.76 16.33 1.52
N MET A 98 8.44 15.48 2.30
CA MET A 98 9.90 15.51 2.44
C MET A 98 10.63 14.82 1.28
N MET A 99 10.00 13.83 0.64
CA MET A 99 10.59 13.07 -0.46
C MET A 99 11.09 13.93 -1.64
N PRO A 100 10.32 14.90 -2.17
CA PRO A 100 10.78 15.81 -3.22
C PRO A 100 12.04 16.57 -2.84
N ALA A 101 12.16 17.00 -1.58
CA ALA A 101 13.34 17.73 -1.11
C ALA A 101 14.58 16.82 -1.11
N LEU A 102 14.45 15.59 -0.61
CA LEU A 102 15.54 14.62 -0.61
C LEU A 102 15.96 14.26 -2.04
N VAL A 103 15.01 13.91 -2.90
CA VAL A 103 15.29 13.53 -4.31
C VAL A 103 15.93 14.69 -5.07
N SER A 104 15.47 15.93 -4.86
CA SER A 104 16.05 17.11 -5.50
C SER A 104 17.50 17.34 -5.07
N VAL A 105 17.80 17.16 -3.78
CA VAL A 105 19.17 17.28 -3.25
C VAL A 105 20.08 16.18 -3.82
N TRP A 106 19.62 14.93 -3.84
CA TRP A 106 20.36 13.83 -4.47
C TRP A 106 20.63 14.08 -5.96
N MET A 107 19.66 14.65 -6.68
CA MET A 107 19.83 14.99 -8.10
C MET A 107 20.91 16.07 -8.30
N ILE A 108 20.98 17.09 -7.44
CA ILE A 108 22.03 18.12 -7.49
C ILE A 108 23.41 17.51 -7.17
N PHE A 109 23.52 16.67 -6.15
CA PHE A 109 24.77 15.99 -5.83
C PHE A 109 25.22 15.03 -6.93
N LEU A 110 24.30 14.25 -7.50
CA LEU A 110 24.58 13.35 -8.63
C LEU A 110 25.05 14.13 -9.85
N PHE A 111 24.47 15.30 -10.11
CA PHE A 111 24.89 16.19 -11.19
C PHE A 111 26.29 16.79 -10.94
N ALA A 112 26.58 17.25 -9.72
CA ALA A 112 27.89 17.75 -9.34
C ALA A 112 28.99 16.67 -9.45
N ASP A 113 28.69 15.44 -9.06
CA ASP A 113 29.60 14.30 -9.18
C ASP A 113 29.82 13.88 -10.66
N HIS A 114 28.78 13.93 -11.52
CA HIS A 114 28.96 13.75 -12.96
C HIS A 114 29.89 14.81 -13.57
N MET A 115 29.79 16.07 -13.12
CA MET A 115 30.70 17.13 -13.55
C MET A 115 32.15 16.83 -13.13
N GLN A 116 32.38 16.36 -11.89
CA GLN A 116 33.73 15.99 -11.46
C GLN A 116 34.30 14.79 -12.22
N ARG A 117 33.50 13.74 -12.46
CA ARG A 117 33.95 12.56 -13.23
C ARG A 117 34.34 12.90 -14.68
N SER A 118 33.65 13.83 -15.32
CA SER A 118 33.99 14.27 -16.68
C SER A 118 35.33 15.02 -16.77
N GLN A 119 35.77 15.67 -15.68
CA GLN A 119 37.04 16.38 -15.63
C GLN A 119 38.23 15.43 -15.38
N TYR A 120 38.03 14.35 -14.61
CA TYR A 120 39.11 13.39 -14.31
C TYR A 120 39.45 12.47 -15.50
N SER A 121 38.56 12.28 -16.47
CA SER A 121 38.84 11.47 -17.67
C SER A 121 39.67 12.20 -18.74
N GLN A 122 40.02 13.48 -18.53
CA GLN A 122 40.83 14.29 -19.45
C GLN A 122 42.27 14.55 -18.94
N ILE A 123 42.68 13.91 -17.84
CA ILE A 123 44.07 13.89 -17.31
C ILE A 123 44.61 12.47 -17.47
#